data_AF-A0A128F4N4-F1
#
_entry.id   AF-A0A128F4N4-F1
#
_cell.length_a   1.000
_cell.length_b   1.000
_cell.length_c   1.000
_cell.angle_alpha   90.00
_cell.angle_beta   90.00
_cell.angle_gamma   90.00
#
_symmetry.space_group_name_H-M   'P 1'
#
loop_
_entity.id
_entity.type
_entity.pdbx_description
1 polymer ?
#
loop_
_entity_poly.entity_id
_entity_poly.type
_entity_poly.pdbx_seq_one_letter_code
_entity_poly.pdbx_strand_id
1 'polypeptide(L)'
;MSGITKIAKCAWVSLSLFTAGITPSATALELTDAQKEEFVSGTMMMLEAGGILGSIAKCSGKSESELKQGYKEVLFQCYDEIKTLEGMSVCLTEKVPKMTGLTAEQLDKCASDDM
;
A
#
# COMPACT_ATOMS: atom_id res chain seq x y z
N MET A 1 -26.52 -7.49 17.08
CA MET A 1 -25.31 -6.76 17.48
C MET A 1 -24.10 -7.67 17.29
N SER A 2 -23.32 -7.49 16.22
CA SER A 2 -21.95 -8.01 16.06
C SER A 2 -21.48 -7.68 14.64
N GLY A 3 -21.05 -6.44 14.41
CA GLY A 3 -20.55 -5.99 13.10
C GLY A 3 -19.34 -5.07 13.16
N ILE A 4 -18.80 -4.78 14.35
CA ILE A 4 -17.82 -3.70 14.54
C ILE A 4 -16.43 -4.25 14.93
N THR A 5 -16.31 -5.53 15.31
CA THR A 5 -15.05 -6.05 15.86
C THR A 5 -14.02 -6.51 14.82
N LYS A 6 -14.41 -6.74 13.55
CA LYS A 6 -13.47 -7.23 12.51
C LYS A 6 -12.75 -6.12 11.74
N ILE A 7 -13.32 -4.92 11.68
CA ILE A 7 -12.76 -3.78 10.93
C ILE A 7 -11.51 -3.21 11.63
N ALA A 8 -11.39 -3.41 12.95
CA ALA A 8 -10.25 -2.95 13.75
C ALA A 8 -8.93 -3.69 13.46
N LYS A 9 -8.97 -4.85 12.79
CA LYS A 9 -7.76 -5.62 12.43
C LYS A 9 -7.14 -5.15 11.11
N CYS A 10 -7.95 -4.60 10.20
CA CYS A 10 -7.49 -4.01 8.94
C CYS A 10 -6.64 -2.75 9.16
N ALA A 11 -6.89 -2.00 10.23
CA ALA A 11 -6.12 -0.79 10.55
C ALA A 11 -4.72 -1.09 11.13
N TRP A 12 -4.47 -2.31 11.63
CA TRP A 12 -3.26 -2.59 12.42
C TRP A 12 -2.07 -3.05 11.59
N VAL A 13 -2.29 -3.73 10.47
CA VAL A 13 -1.18 -4.15 9.59
C VAL A 13 -0.70 -2.98 8.72
N SER A 14 -1.60 -2.07 8.32
CA SER A 14 -1.23 -0.87 7.54
C SER A 14 -0.51 0.21 8.36
N LEU A 15 -0.70 0.25 9.69
CA LEU A 15 -0.09 1.27 10.54
C LEU A 15 1.28 0.84 11.10
N SER A 16 1.52 -0.46 11.29
CA SER A 16 2.73 -0.97 11.97
C SER A 16 3.98 -0.92 11.09
N LEU A 17 3.84 -0.97 9.77
CA LEU A 17 4.97 -0.83 8.83
C LEU A 17 5.41 0.64 8.64
N PHE A 18 4.56 1.61 9.00
CA PHE A 18 4.86 3.05 8.86
C PHE A 18 5.54 3.67 10.08
N THR A 19 5.40 3.08 11.27
CA THR A 19 5.83 3.73 12.53
C THR A 19 7.27 3.46 12.96
N ALA A 20 8.03 2.64 12.23
CA ALA A 20 9.39 2.26 12.64
C ALA A 20 10.52 3.15 12.10
N GLY A 21 10.24 4.11 11.21
CA GLY A 21 11.31 4.85 10.49
C GLY A 21 11.22 6.37 10.45
N ILE A 22 10.11 6.98 10.87
CA ILE A 22 9.89 8.42 10.72
C ILE A 22 9.45 9.03 12.05
N THR A 23 10.33 9.83 12.64
CA THR A 23 10.03 10.79 13.69
C THR A 23 8.74 11.56 13.37
N PRO A 24 7.81 11.72 14.33
CA PRO A 24 6.51 12.32 14.08
C PRO A 24 6.67 13.83 14.05
N SER A 25 6.92 14.39 12.87
CA SER A 25 6.61 15.79 12.59
C SER A 25 5.33 15.80 11.77
N ALA A 26 4.22 15.86 12.50
CA ALA A 26 2.87 15.95 11.96
C ALA A 26 2.66 17.30 11.28
N THR A 27 3.08 17.46 10.03
CA THR A 27 2.71 18.61 9.18
C THR A 27 3.13 18.31 7.75
N ALA A 28 2.17 18.17 6.82
CA ALA A 28 2.34 18.11 5.36
C ALA A 28 3.51 17.24 4.83
N LEU A 29 3.18 16.15 4.10
CA LEU A 29 4.12 15.53 3.15
C LEU A 29 4.43 16.52 2.01
N GLU A 30 5.18 17.58 2.28
CA GLU A 30 5.97 18.29 1.28
C GLU A 30 7.37 17.71 1.34
N LEU A 31 7.53 16.48 0.84
CA LEU A 31 8.85 15.93 0.62
C LEU A 31 9.36 16.34 -0.77
N THR A 32 10.68 16.50 -0.87
CA THR A 32 11.34 16.78 -2.15
C THR A 32 11.21 15.58 -3.11
N ASP A 33 11.40 15.78 -4.41
CA ASP A 33 11.33 14.67 -5.40
C ASP A 33 12.19 13.46 -5.00
N ALA A 34 13.38 13.71 -4.44
CA ALA A 34 14.28 12.66 -3.95
C ALA A 34 13.68 11.84 -2.80
N GLN A 35 12.99 12.49 -1.87
CA GLN A 35 12.35 11.84 -0.74
C GLN A 35 11.06 11.12 -1.15
N LYS A 36 10.34 11.61 -2.18
CA LYS A 36 9.23 10.91 -2.82
C LYS A 36 9.72 9.61 -3.45
N GLU A 37 10.82 9.65 -4.18
CA GLU A 37 11.46 8.44 -4.74
C GLU A 37 11.91 7.47 -3.65
N GLU A 38 12.50 7.97 -2.56
CA GLU A 38 12.93 7.14 -1.43
C GLU A 38 11.73 6.44 -0.75
N PHE A 39 10.64 7.18 -0.54
CA PHE A 39 9.41 6.63 0.02
C PHE A 39 8.79 5.55 -0.88
N VAL A 40 8.68 5.82 -2.19
CA VAL A 40 8.17 4.85 -3.16
C VAL A 40 9.09 3.63 -3.21
N SER A 41 10.40 3.83 -3.29
CA SER A 41 11.38 2.75 -3.35
C SER A 41 11.37 1.88 -2.10
N GLY A 42 11.29 2.49 -0.90
CA GLY A 42 11.20 1.79 0.38
C GLY A 42 9.92 0.98 0.51
N THR A 43 8.79 1.54 0.08
CA THR A 43 7.50 0.82 0.06
C THR A 43 7.54 -0.37 -0.90
N MET A 44 8.12 -0.19 -2.08
CA MET A 44 8.30 -1.27 -3.05
C MET A 44 9.21 -2.37 -2.53
N MET A 45 10.31 -2.01 -1.88
CA MET A 45 11.23 -2.97 -1.28
C MET A 45 10.54 -3.80 -0.19
N MET A 46 9.66 -3.21 0.62
CA MET A 46 8.86 -3.95 1.60
C MET A 46 7.84 -4.89 0.94
N LEU A 47 7.16 -4.44 -0.12
CA LEU A 47 6.22 -5.30 -0.87
C LEU A 47 6.92 -6.48 -1.55
N GLU A 48 8.13 -6.27 -2.06
CA GLU A 48 8.97 -7.32 -2.65
C GLU A 48 9.51 -8.27 -1.57
N ALA A 49 10.07 -7.73 -0.48
CA ALA A 49 10.60 -8.54 0.62
C ALA A 49 9.51 -9.36 1.33
N GLY A 50 8.29 -8.83 1.40
CA GLY A 50 7.14 -9.53 1.97
C GLY A 50 6.48 -10.55 1.03
N GLY A 51 6.96 -10.73 -0.20
CA GLY A 51 6.35 -11.65 -1.17
C GLY A 51 4.92 -11.28 -1.59
N ILE A 52 4.46 -10.07 -1.23
CA ILE A 52 3.09 -9.61 -1.41
C ILE A 52 2.79 -9.48 -2.92
N LEU A 53 3.72 -8.94 -3.69
CA LEU A 53 3.54 -8.81 -5.15
C LEU A 53 3.41 -10.16 -5.85
N GLY A 54 4.15 -11.19 -5.42
CA GLY A 54 4.05 -12.52 -5.98
C GLY A 54 2.73 -13.20 -5.66
N SER A 55 2.23 -13.01 -4.44
CA SER A 55 0.93 -13.55 -4.01
C SER A 55 -0.22 -12.86 -4.75
N ILE A 56 -0.16 -11.53 -4.90
CA ILE A 56 -1.12 -10.77 -5.70
C ILE A 56 -1.02 -11.11 -7.19
N ALA A 57 0.19 -11.36 -7.73
CA ALA A 57 0.39 -11.78 -9.13
C ALA A 57 -0.35 -13.09 -9.42
N LYS A 58 -0.17 -14.10 -8.56
CA LYS A 58 -0.89 -15.38 -8.66
C LYS A 58 -2.41 -15.18 -8.63
N CYS A 59 -2.90 -14.32 -7.75
CA CYS A 59 -4.34 -14.08 -7.60
C CYS A 59 -4.97 -13.24 -8.72
N SER A 60 -4.28 -12.22 -9.19
CA SER A 60 -4.78 -11.30 -10.23
C SER A 60 -4.56 -11.84 -11.64
N GLY A 61 -3.69 -12.83 -11.80
CA GLY A 61 -3.23 -13.32 -13.11
C GLY A 61 -2.34 -12.31 -13.85
N LYS A 62 -1.89 -11.25 -13.18
CA LYS A 62 -0.94 -10.25 -13.72
C LYS A 62 0.48 -10.67 -13.41
N SER A 63 1.43 -10.22 -14.23
CA SER A 63 2.85 -10.42 -13.93
C SER A 63 3.30 -9.55 -12.74
N GLU A 64 4.27 -10.04 -11.96
CA GLU A 64 4.87 -9.24 -10.88
C GLU A 64 5.46 -7.93 -11.39
N SER A 65 5.97 -7.91 -12.63
CA SER A 65 6.52 -6.71 -13.25
C SER A 65 5.44 -5.65 -13.52
N GLU A 66 4.27 -6.06 -14.03
CA GLU A 66 3.12 -5.17 -14.20
C GLU A 66 2.61 -4.64 -12.86
N LEU A 67 2.52 -5.50 -11.84
CA LEU A 67 2.12 -5.07 -10.50
C LEU A 67 3.15 -4.12 -9.90
N LYS A 68 4.45 -4.40 -10.07
CA LYS A 68 5.53 -3.54 -9.57
C LYS A 68 5.45 -2.14 -10.19
N GLN A 69 5.25 -2.06 -11.50
CA GLN A 69 5.09 -0.79 -12.19
C GLN A 69 3.79 -0.08 -11.77
N GLY A 70 2.67 -0.80 -11.70
CA GLY A 70 1.38 -0.24 -11.30
C GLY A 70 1.39 0.29 -9.87
N TYR A 71 2.01 -0.42 -8.92
CA TYR A 71 2.11 0.03 -7.53
C TYR A 71 2.97 1.28 -7.41
N LYS A 72 4.08 1.35 -8.14
CA LYS A 72 4.90 2.57 -8.22
C LYS A 72 4.07 3.75 -8.74
N GLU A 73 3.38 3.57 -9.86
CA GLU A 73 2.57 4.63 -10.46
C GLU A 73 1.47 5.12 -9.51
N VAL A 74 0.76 4.19 -8.86
CA VAL A 74 -0.27 4.52 -7.87
C VAL A 74 0.34 5.27 -6.69
N LEU A 75 1.49 4.84 -6.15
CA LEU A 75 2.17 5.55 -5.06
C LEU A 75 2.57 6.96 -5.48
N PHE A 76 3.13 7.14 -6.68
CA PHE A 76 3.48 8.46 -7.22
C PHE A 76 2.27 9.37 -7.39
N GLN A 77 1.15 8.84 -7.89
CA GLN A 77 -0.10 9.59 -8.05
C GLN A 77 -0.71 9.96 -6.70
N CYS A 78 -0.84 8.99 -5.79
CA CYS A 78 -1.43 9.22 -4.48
C CYS A 78 -0.63 10.22 -3.65
N TYR A 79 0.68 10.24 -3.82
CA TYR A 79 1.54 11.25 -3.23
C TYR A 79 1.31 12.65 -3.82
N ASP A 80 1.21 12.76 -5.15
CA ASP A 80 0.94 14.05 -5.82
C ASP A 80 -0.43 14.62 -5.45
N GLU A 81 -1.44 13.75 -5.39
CA GLU A 81 -2.81 14.12 -5.08
C GLU A 81 -3.01 14.41 -3.59
N ILE A 82 -2.31 13.70 -2.69
CA ILE A 82 -2.50 13.78 -1.25
C ILE A 82 -1.18 14.00 -0.50
N LYS A 83 -1.07 15.16 0.14
CA LYS A 83 0.06 15.55 1.00
C LYS A 83 -0.08 15.10 2.47
N THR A 84 -0.88 14.07 2.77
CA THR A 84 -1.06 13.55 4.13
C THR A 84 -1.01 12.02 4.16
N LEU A 85 -0.49 11.45 5.25
CA LEU A 85 -0.41 9.99 5.43
C LEU A 85 -1.79 9.32 5.38
N GLU A 86 -2.78 9.94 6.01
CA GLU A 86 -4.13 9.41 6.06
C GLU A 86 -4.79 9.37 4.68
N GLY A 87 -4.65 10.44 3.89
CA GLY A 87 -5.19 10.45 2.54
C GLY A 87 -4.38 9.59 1.57
N MET A 88 -3.08 9.37 1.80
CA MET A 88 -2.29 8.42 1.04
C MET A 88 -2.79 6.98 1.25
N SER A 89 -3.13 6.60 2.48
CA SER A 89 -3.75 5.30 2.78
C SER A 89 -5.10 5.13 2.08
N VAL A 90 -5.96 6.15 2.09
CA VAL A 90 -7.25 6.13 1.39
C VAL A 90 -7.06 6.00 -0.13
N CYS A 91 -6.14 6.79 -0.70
CA CYS A 91 -5.86 6.75 -2.13
C CYS A 91 -5.34 5.38 -2.58
N LEU A 92 -4.41 4.78 -1.83
CA LEU A 92 -3.90 3.44 -2.11
C LEU A 92 -5.03 2.40 -2.03
N THR A 93 -5.88 2.48 -1.01
CA THR A 93 -7.02 1.58 -0.84
C THR A 93 -8.01 1.66 -2.00
N GLU A 94 -8.14 2.83 -2.65
CA GLU A 94 -9.02 3.00 -3.80
C GLU A 94 -8.36 2.55 -5.12
N LYS A 95 -7.09 2.89 -5.34
CA LYS A 95 -6.41 2.71 -6.64
C LYS A 95 -5.76 1.34 -6.81
N VAL A 96 -5.26 0.73 -5.74
CA VAL A 96 -4.61 -0.59 -5.80
C VAL A 96 -5.59 -1.69 -6.27
N PRO A 97 -6.84 -1.79 -5.77
CA PRO A 97 -7.84 -2.71 -6.30
C PRO A 97 -8.09 -2.52 -7.81
N LYS A 98 -8.22 -1.26 -8.25
CA LYS A 98 -8.45 -0.94 -9.67
C LYS A 98 -7.28 -1.37 -10.56
N MET A 99 -6.04 -1.16 -10.12
CA MET A 99 -4.84 -1.55 -10.86
C MET A 99 -4.66 -3.07 -10.97
N THR A 100 -4.95 -3.77 -9.88
CA THR A 100 -4.81 -5.23 -9.77
C THR A 100 -5.99 -5.98 -10.41
N GLY A 101 -7.13 -5.31 -10.61
CA GLY A 101 -8.37 -5.95 -11.06
C GLY A 101 -9.02 -6.84 -9.98
N LEU A 102 -8.56 -6.71 -8.74
CA LEU A 102 -9.04 -7.46 -7.59
C LEU A 102 -9.87 -6.54 -6.69
N THR A 103 -10.81 -7.12 -5.94
CA THR A 103 -11.46 -6.41 -4.84
C THR A 103 -10.53 -6.26 -3.65
N ALA A 104 -10.78 -5.30 -2.76
CA ALA A 104 -10.02 -5.14 -1.53
C ALA A 104 -10.01 -6.42 -0.67
N GLU A 105 -11.13 -7.15 -0.61
CA GLU A 105 -11.22 -8.45 0.08
C GLU A 105 -10.39 -9.55 -0.58
N GLN A 106 -10.26 -9.54 -1.91
CA GLN A 106 -9.39 -10.49 -2.61
C GLN A 106 -7.92 -10.14 -2.38
N LEU A 107 -7.56 -8.86 -2.42
CA LEU A 107 -6.20 -8.42 -2.12
C LEU A 107 -5.77 -8.81 -0.70
N ASP A 108 -6.65 -8.62 0.28
CA ASP A 108 -6.40 -9.00 1.68
C ASP A 108 -6.15 -10.50 1.83
N LYS A 109 -6.99 -11.33 1.19
CA LYS A 109 -6.81 -12.79 1.18
C LYS A 109 -5.49 -13.19 0.52
N CYS A 110 -5.16 -12.58 -0.63
CA CYS A 110 -3.96 -12.92 -1.38
C CYS A 110 -2.68 -12.49 -0.67
N ALA A 111 -2.69 -11.34 0.00
CA ALA A 111 -1.54 -10.90 0.79
C ALA A 111 -1.36 -11.71 2.09
N SER A 112 -2.40 -12.38 2.57
CA SER A 112 -2.39 -13.17 3.81
C SER A 112 -2.12 -14.68 3.61
N ASP A 113 -2.27 -15.21 2.39
CA ASP A 113 -2.16 -16.67 2.13
C ASP A 113 -0.70 -17.18 2.14
N ASP A 114 0.28 -16.28 2.04
CA ASP A 114 1.73 -16.58 1.99
C ASP A 114 2.47 -16.15 3.30
N MET A 115 1.74 -15.76 4.37
CA MET A 115 2.30 -15.45 5.70
C MET A 115 2.02 -16.52 6.77
#